data_AF-A0A9D8LGT1-F1
#
_entry.id   AF-A0A9D8LGT1-F1
#
_cell.length_a   1.000
_cell.length_b   1.000
_cell.length_c   1.000
_cell.angle_alpha   90.00
_cell.angle_beta   90.00
_cell.angle_gamma   90.00
#
_symmetry.space_group_name_H-M   'P 1'
#
loop_
_entity.id
_entity.type
_entity.pdbx_description
1 polymer ?
#
loop_
_entity_poly.entity_id
_entity_poly.type
_entity_poly.pdbx_seq_one_letter_code
_entity_poly.pdbx_strand_id
1 'polypeptide(L)'
;MTPVETASTTARTTAASTAPKQSHEIRKRAIALAKADPREKECLVRAMYFESNRSSESGLLGVGTVVMNRVGAPRYHDTICGVVGAPKQFASGVLTRPMSARELPKAEAAAEAILAGKRNEAVGNAKHFHMAGMRFSYPNMHYVTVAGGNAFYVKGERPERRRIEEPSSQVAALSEPAPLATSASSASTAFASAPLAFAPAAPAPAIALATSSASYLVANATLPPSRPYELGSARKTTQAFIAPPKSDARIAALMPPSRPLRGSLALD
;
A
#
# COMPACT_ATOMS: atom_id res chain seq x y z
N MET A 1 48.21 -3.06 -56.70
CA MET A 1 47.92 -2.10 -55.60
C MET A 1 46.43 -1.88 -55.53
N THR A 2 45.76 -2.62 -54.65
CA THR A 2 44.43 -2.30 -54.09
C THR A 2 44.36 -3.03 -52.74
N PRO A 3 44.20 -2.33 -51.60
CA PRO A 3 44.01 -3.01 -50.33
C PRO A 3 42.52 -3.38 -50.20
N VAL A 4 42.26 -4.64 -49.85
CA VAL A 4 40.93 -5.10 -49.44
C VAL A 4 40.75 -4.70 -47.98
N GLU A 5 39.77 -3.83 -47.74
CA GLU A 5 39.41 -3.29 -46.43
C GLU A 5 38.65 -4.37 -45.64
N THR A 6 39.31 -4.98 -44.66
CA THR A 6 38.66 -5.91 -43.73
C THR A 6 37.80 -5.11 -42.74
N ALA A 7 36.48 -5.22 -42.90
CA ALA A 7 35.51 -4.62 -41.99
C ALA A 7 35.66 -5.17 -40.57
N SER A 8 35.90 -4.24 -39.64
CA SER A 8 35.88 -4.48 -38.19
C SER A 8 34.47 -4.91 -37.77
N THR A 9 34.33 -6.18 -37.43
CA THR A 9 33.10 -6.70 -36.81
C THR A 9 33.09 -6.24 -35.36
N THR A 10 32.49 -5.09 -35.10
CA THR A 10 32.23 -4.60 -33.75
C THR A 10 31.30 -5.58 -33.03
N ALA A 11 31.86 -6.23 -32.00
CA ALA A 11 31.16 -7.18 -31.15
C ALA A 11 29.93 -6.54 -30.49
N ARG A 12 28.74 -7.00 -30.91
CA ARG A 12 27.47 -6.77 -30.24
C ARG A 12 27.42 -7.64 -28.99
N THR A 13 27.88 -7.11 -27.86
CA THR A 13 27.86 -7.85 -26.58
C THR A 13 27.25 -6.99 -25.46
N THR A 14 26.21 -7.54 -24.83
CA THR A 14 25.64 -7.24 -23.49
C THR A 14 24.89 -5.92 -23.25
N ALA A 15 23.62 -5.86 -23.70
CA ALA A 15 22.64 -4.88 -23.18
C ALA A 15 21.79 -5.41 -22.00
N ALA A 16 21.82 -6.72 -21.72
CA ALA A 16 20.87 -7.36 -20.80
C ALA A 16 21.26 -7.30 -19.29
N SER A 17 22.55 -7.25 -18.93
CA SER A 17 23.00 -7.22 -17.51
C SER A 17 23.02 -5.83 -16.86
N THR A 18 22.86 -4.75 -17.62
CA THR A 18 23.04 -3.38 -17.11
C THR A 18 21.75 -2.78 -16.54
N ALA A 19 20.57 -3.23 -17.01
CA ALA A 19 19.29 -2.62 -16.66
C ALA A 19 18.95 -2.66 -15.15
N PRO A 20 19.15 -3.78 -14.41
CA PRO A 20 18.89 -3.80 -12.97
C PRO A 20 19.84 -2.87 -12.20
N LYS A 21 21.14 -2.88 -12.55
CA LYS A 21 22.16 -2.03 -11.94
C LYS A 21 21.87 -0.55 -12.18
N GLN A 22 21.47 -0.19 -13.41
CA GLN A 22 21.07 1.17 -13.76
C GLN A 22 19.83 1.63 -12.98
N SER A 23 18.81 0.77 -12.84
CA SER A 23 17.61 1.10 -12.05
C SER A 23 17.93 1.39 -10.58
N HIS A 24 18.88 0.66 -10.01
CA HIS A 24 19.31 0.83 -8.63
C HIS A 24 20.03 2.17 -8.45
N GLU A 25 20.95 2.51 -9.35
CA GLU A 25 21.66 3.79 -9.31
C GLU A 25 20.72 5.00 -9.50
N ILE A 26 19.73 4.91 -10.40
CA ILE A 26 18.73 5.98 -10.56
C ILE A 26 17.93 6.18 -9.26
N ARG A 27 17.45 5.09 -8.63
CA ARG A 27 16.75 5.20 -7.35
C ARG A 27 17.64 5.79 -6.25
N LYS A 28 18.91 5.39 -6.20
CA LYS A 28 19.88 5.93 -5.22
C LYS A 28 20.07 7.44 -5.41
N ARG A 29 20.19 7.90 -6.65
CA ARG A 29 20.26 9.34 -6.98
C ARG A 29 19.00 10.09 -6.58
N ALA A 30 17.82 9.53 -6.87
CA ALA A 30 16.55 10.14 -6.47
C ALA A 30 16.40 10.24 -4.94
N ILE A 31 16.84 9.21 -4.19
CA ILE A 31 16.87 9.25 -2.72
C ILE A 31 17.85 10.31 -2.22
N ALA A 32 19.04 10.42 -2.82
CA ALA A 32 20.01 11.45 -2.47
C ALA A 32 19.44 12.85 -2.72
N LEU A 33 18.75 13.05 -3.85
CA LEU A 33 18.05 14.29 -4.15
C LEU A 33 16.96 14.58 -3.12
N ALA A 34 16.18 13.57 -2.71
CA ALA A 34 15.14 13.75 -1.68
C ALA A 34 15.68 14.04 -0.27
N LYS A 35 16.94 13.71 0.00
CA LYS A 35 17.64 14.11 1.22
C LYS A 35 18.16 15.55 1.13
N ALA A 36 18.50 16.02 -0.08
CA ALA A 36 19.01 17.37 -0.31
C ALA A 36 17.91 18.41 -0.52
N ASP A 37 16.79 18.03 -1.15
CA ASP A 37 15.67 18.89 -1.47
C ASP A 37 14.38 18.37 -0.80
N PRO A 38 13.80 19.12 0.15
CA PRO A 38 12.59 18.71 0.85
C PRO A 38 11.38 18.58 -0.10
N ARG A 39 11.39 19.22 -1.27
CA ARG A 39 10.30 19.16 -2.25
C ARG A 39 10.08 17.75 -2.79
N GLU A 40 11.15 16.99 -3.01
CA GLU A 40 11.05 15.59 -3.49
C GLU A 40 10.38 14.69 -2.44
N LYS A 41 10.71 14.88 -1.15
CA LYS A 41 10.02 14.20 -0.05
C LYS A 41 8.55 14.63 0.00
N GLU A 42 8.25 15.92 -0.15
CA GLU A 42 6.88 16.42 -0.17
C GLU A 42 6.05 15.79 -1.29
N CYS A 43 6.58 15.72 -2.52
CA CYS A 43 5.93 15.03 -3.64
C CYS A 43 5.61 13.56 -3.29
N LEU A 44 6.53 12.84 -2.64
CA LEU A 44 6.31 11.47 -2.19
C LEU A 44 5.16 11.37 -1.19
N VAL A 45 5.21 12.21 -0.15
CA VAL A 45 4.19 12.27 0.91
C VAL A 45 2.82 12.52 0.31
N ARG A 46 2.72 13.50 -0.60
CA ARG A 46 1.46 13.88 -1.25
C ARG A 46 0.90 12.74 -2.10
N ALA A 47 1.73 12.07 -2.88
CA ALA A 47 1.30 10.90 -3.64
C ALA A 47 0.75 9.81 -2.71
N MET A 48 1.49 9.47 -1.65
CA MET A 48 1.06 8.48 -0.66
C MET A 48 -0.25 8.88 0.03
N TYR A 49 -0.39 10.16 0.37
CA TYR A 49 -1.56 10.72 1.05
C TYR A 49 -2.84 10.66 0.20
N PHE A 50 -2.77 11.02 -1.08
CA PHE A 50 -3.95 11.10 -1.95
C PHE A 50 -4.30 9.80 -2.66
N GLU A 51 -3.35 8.89 -2.85
CA GLU A 51 -3.60 7.64 -3.58
C GLU A 51 -3.93 6.45 -2.70
N SER A 52 -3.77 6.55 -1.37
CA SER A 52 -3.97 5.41 -0.47
C SER A 52 -4.99 5.72 0.61
N ASN A 53 -5.53 4.67 1.22
CA ASN A 53 -6.19 4.83 2.50
C ASN A 53 -5.15 5.21 3.57
N ARG A 54 -5.18 6.48 3.97
CA ARG A 54 -4.27 7.12 4.95
C ARG A 54 -4.19 6.42 6.32
N SER A 55 -5.19 5.61 6.66
CA SER A 55 -5.18 4.79 7.88
C SER A 55 -4.39 3.49 7.74
N SER A 56 -4.08 3.06 6.52
CA SER A 56 -3.40 1.79 6.22
C SER A 56 -1.93 2.01 5.88
N GLU A 57 -1.03 1.60 6.77
CA GLU A 57 0.41 1.64 6.52
C GLU A 57 0.79 0.84 5.26
N SER A 58 0.19 -0.34 5.07
CA SER A 58 0.41 -1.16 3.87
C SER A 58 0.05 -0.42 2.57
N GLY A 59 -0.99 0.43 2.60
CA GLY A 59 -1.40 1.27 1.48
C GLY A 59 -0.42 2.38 1.17
N LEU A 60 0.00 3.11 2.21
CA LEU A 60 1.02 4.16 2.12
C LEU A 60 2.31 3.59 1.54
N LEU A 61 2.83 2.51 2.14
CA LEU A 61 4.03 1.85 1.65
C LEU A 61 3.85 1.26 0.25
N GLY A 62 2.65 0.79 -0.10
CA GLY A 62 2.35 0.27 -1.42
C GLY A 62 2.46 1.33 -2.51
N VAL A 63 1.84 2.49 -2.32
CA VAL A 63 1.95 3.62 -3.26
C VAL A 63 3.39 4.15 -3.32
N GLY A 64 4.05 4.34 -2.17
CA GLY A 64 5.45 4.78 -2.14
C GLY A 64 6.38 3.81 -2.87
N THR A 65 6.12 2.50 -2.76
CA THR A 65 6.86 1.45 -3.50
C THR A 65 6.64 1.60 -5.01
N VAL A 66 5.41 1.85 -5.46
CA VAL A 66 5.11 2.10 -6.89
C VAL A 66 5.87 3.32 -7.41
N VAL A 67 5.89 4.43 -6.65
CA VAL A 67 6.62 5.65 -7.05
C VAL A 67 8.10 5.33 -7.24
N MET A 68 8.74 4.64 -6.28
CA MET A 68 10.15 4.26 -6.39
C MET A 68 10.41 3.19 -7.47
N ASN A 69 9.44 2.33 -7.76
CA ASN A 69 9.50 1.38 -8.87
C ASN A 69 9.48 2.09 -10.22
N ARG A 70 8.68 3.16 -10.35
CA ARG A 70 8.63 4.04 -11.52
C ARG A 70 9.93 4.82 -11.69
N VAL A 71 10.45 5.45 -10.63
CA VAL A 71 11.72 6.19 -10.67
C VAL A 71 12.86 5.34 -11.25
N GLY A 72 12.96 4.07 -10.88
CA GLY A 72 13.99 3.19 -11.43
C GLY A 72 13.68 2.59 -12.80
N ALA A 73 12.58 2.93 -13.45
CA ALA A 73 12.15 2.30 -14.69
C ALA A 73 12.31 3.25 -15.89
N PRO A 74 12.89 2.79 -17.03
CA PRO A 74 13.23 3.66 -18.17
C PRO A 74 12.07 4.43 -18.83
N ARG A 75 10.83 4.05 -18.54
CA ARG A 75 9.61 4.66 -19.13
C ARG A 75 9.07 5.84 -18.32
N TYR A 76 9.66 6.12 -17.17
CA TYR A 76 9.20 7.14 -16.23
C TYR A 76 10.31 8.14 -15.97
N HIS A 77 9.99 9.22 -15.24
CA HIS A 77 10.98 10.20 -14.82
C HIS A 77 11.91 9.63 -13.74
N ASP A 78 13.15 10.12 -13.73
CA ASP A 78 14.22 9.68 -12.83
C ASP A 78 14.18 10.36 -11.44
N THR A 79 13.20 11.24 -11.20
CA THR A 79 12.98 11.93 -9.92
C THR A 79 11.59 11.66 -9.36
N ILE A 80 11.44 11.80 -8.04
CA ILE A 80 10.17 11.53 -7.35
C ILE A 80 9.12 12.55 -7.79
N CYS A 81 9.44 13.85 -7.74
CA CYS A 81 8.51 14.88 -8.21
C CYS A 81 8.21 14.74 -9.70
N GLY A 82 9.17 14.30 -10.53
CA GLY A 82 8.93 14.02 -11.94
C GLY A 82 7.87 12.92 -12.12
N VAL A 83 7.97 11.82 -11.37
CA VAL A 83 6.97 10.74 -11.41
C VAL A 83 5.61 11.21 -10.92
N VAL A 84 5.56 11.93 -9.80
CA VAL A 84 4.30 12.37 -9.16
C VAL A 84 3.61 13.47 -9.97
N GLY A 85 4.37 14.38 -10.55
CA GLY A 85 3.88 15.48 -11.37
C GLY A 85 3.47 15.09 -12.78
N ALA A 86 3.72 13.85 -13.20
CA ALA A 86 3.36 13.38 -14.54
C ALA A 86 1.83 13.46 -14.75
N PRO A 87 1.37 13.92 -15.93
CA PRO A 87 -0.04 14.18 -16.17
C PRO A 87 -0.87 12.90 -16.09
N LYS A 88 -1.99 12.98 -15.36
CA LYS A 88 -2.99 11.91 -15.21
C LYS A 88 -2.44 10.60 -14.62
N GLN A 89 -1.30 10.63 -13.92
CA GLN A 89 -0.73 9.45 -13.25
C GLN A 89 -1.21 9.28 -11.80
N PHE A 90 -1.61 10.38 -11.19
CA PHE A 90 -2.05 10.53 -9.80
C PHE A 90 -3.31 11.41 -9.78
N ALA A 91 -3.95 11.51 -8.62
CA ALA A 91 -5.17 12.26 -8.36
C ALA A 91 -5.06 13.71 -8.86
N SER A 92 -6.17 14.26 -9.34
CA SER A 92 -6.21 15.67 -9.72
C SER A 92 -5.82 16.55 -8.52
N GLY A 93 -4.91 17.48 -8.76
CA GLY A 93 -4.37 18.36 -7.73
C GLY A 93 -3.49 17.65 -6.69
N VAL A 94 -2.89 16.49 -7.01
CA VAL A 94 -1.97 15.79 -6.08
C VAL A 94 -0.87 16.71 -5.55
N LEU A 95 -0.39 17.68 -6.34
CA LEU A 95 0.64 18.66 -5.94
C LEU A 95 0.08 19.98 -5.36
N THR A 96 -1.22 20.25 -5.47
CA THR A 96 -1.79 21.56 -5.09
C THR A 96 -2.84 21.50 -3.98
N ARG A 97 -3.54 20.37 -3.82
CA ARG A 97 -4.62 20.23 -2.82
C ARG A 97 -4.07 20.23 -1.39
N PRO A 98 -4.77 20.83 -0.42
CA PRO A 98 -4.33 20.80 0.97
C PRO A 98 -4.43 19.37 1.54
N MET A 99 -3.50 19.02 2.43
CA MET A 99 -3.53 17.79 3.22
C MET A 99 -4.03 18.10 4.64
N SER A 100 -4.82 17.18 5.22
CA SER A 100 -5.24 17.30 6.61
C SER A 100 -4.08 17.05 7.57
N ALA A 101 -3.86 17.99 8.49
CA ALA A 101 -2.82 17.92 9.51
C ALA A 101 -2.94 16.67 10.41
N ARG A 102 -4.14 16.11 10.59
CA ARG A 102 -4.37 14.94 11.46
C ARG A 102 -3.78 13.65 10.89
N GLU A 103 -3.78 13.50 9.56
CA GLU A 103 -3.36 12.27 8.89
C GLU A 103 -1.96 12.40 8.25
N LEU A 104 -1.47 13.63 8.13
CA LEU A 104 -0.18 13.95 7.52
C LEU A 104 1.01 13.24 8.20
N PRO A 105 1.14 13.17 9.53
CA PRO A 105 2.32 12.56 10.17
C PRO A 105 2.52 11.08 9.80
N LYS A 106 1.43 10.34 9.56
CA LYS A 106 1.52 8.94 9.13
C LYS A 106 2.08 8.81 7.72
N ALA A 107 1.68 9.70 6.81
CA ALA A 107 2.18 9.72 5.45
C ALA A 107 3.66 10.16 5.41
N GLU A 108 4.04 11.13 6.24
CA GLU A 108 5.43 11.58 6.39
C GLU A 108 6.35 10.47 6.91
N ALA A 109 5.97 9.81 8.01
CA ALA A 109 6.74 8.69 8.56
C ALA A 109 6.88 7.53 7.56
N ALA A 110 5.82 7.21 6.82
CA ALA A 110 5.89 6.19 5.79
C ALA A 110 6.79 6.60 4.61
N ALA A 111 6.77 7.87 4.21
CA ALA A 111 7.64 8.39 3.16
C ALA A 111 9.11 8.36 3.59
N GLU A 112 9.41 8.72 4.84
CA GLU A 112 10.76 8.57 5.41
C GLU A 112 11.23 7.13 5.39
N ALA A 113 10.37 6.18 5.77
CA ALA A 113 10.69 4.77 5.71
C ALA A 113 11.00 4.31 4.27
N ILE A 114 10.25 4.80 3.28
CA ILE A 114 10.51 4.54 1.86
C ILE A 114 11.86 5.14 1.44
N LEU A 115 12.18 6.38 1.83
CA LEU A 115 13.47 7.00 1.53
C LEU A 115 14.64 6.29 2.24
N ALA A 116 14.39 5.66 3.39
CA ALA A 116 15.34 4.82 4.11
C ALA A 116 15.49 3.41 3.49
N GLY A 117 14.66 3.05 2.50
CA GLY A 117 14.75 1.79 1.77
C GLY A 117 13.67 0.76 2.10
N LYS A 118 12.77 1.02 3.06
CA LYS A 118 11.61 0.15 3.34
C LYS A 118 10.75 0.04 2.08
N ARG A 119 10.22 -1.13 1.75
CA ARG A 119 9.30 -1.34 0.62
C ARG A 119 8.14 -2.22 1.07
N ASN A 120 7.02 -2.17 0.36
CA ASN A 120 5.95 -3.14 0.53
C ASN A 120 6.28 -4.37 -0.34
N GLU A 121 6.69 -5.46 0.29
CA GLU A 121 7.12 -6.70 -0.38
C GLU A 121 6.01 -7.32 -1.21
N ALA A 122 4.76 -7.27 -0.74
CA ALA A 122 3.61 -7.81 -1.47
C ALA A 122 3.32 -7.04 -2.76
N VAL A 123 3.69 -5.76 -2.84
CA VAL A 123 3.59 -4.95 -4.07
C VAL A 123 4.70 -5.32 -5.06
N GLY A 124 5.86 -5.76 -4.57
CA GLY A 124 6.97 -6.23 -5.39
C GLY A 124 7.40 -5.19 -6.44
N ASN A 125 7.47 -5.62 -7.71
CA ASN A 125 7.85 -4.80 -8.85
C ASN A 125 6.66 -4.08 -9.53
N ALA A 126 5.47 -4.09 -8.94
CA ALA A 126 4.30 -3.43 -9.51
C ALA A 126 4.55 -1.92 -9.71
N LYS A 127 4.13 -1.41 -10.87
CA LYS A 127 4.25 0.02 -11.26
C LYS A 127 2.88 0.66 -11.46
N HIS A 128 1.82 -0.11 -11.29
CA HIS A 128 0.46 0.31 -11.56
C HIS A 128 -0.45 -0.15 -10.44
N PHE A 129 -1.51 0.64 -10.22
CA PHE A 129 -2.57 0.30 -9.30
C PHE A 129 -3.86 0.95 -9.75
N HIS A 130 -4.97 0.52 -9.17
CA HIS A 130 -6.26 1.19 -9.21
C HIS A 130 -7.01 0.90 -7.91
N MET A 131 -8.10 1.63 -7.66
CA MET A 131 -8.97 1.37 -6.51
C MET A 131 -9.44 -0.09 -6.52
N ALA A 132 -9.31 -0.77 -5.38
CA ALA A 132 -9.75 -2.14 -5.20
C ALA A 132 -11.26 -2.27 -5.43
N GLY A 133 -11.70 -3.44 -5.91
CA GLY A 133 -13.09 -3.68 -6.28
C GLY A 133 -13.48 -3.25 -7.69
N MET A 134 -12.70 -2.36 -8.33
CA MET A 134 -12.85 -2.10 -9.78
C MET A 134 -12.23 -3.25 -10.59
N ARG A 135 -12.87 -3.59 -11.72
CA ARG A 135 -12.39 -4.63 -12.63
C ARG A 135 -12.08 -3.99 -13.98
N PHE A 136 -10.87 -4.25 -14.48
CA PHE A 136 -10.43 -3.81 -15.80
C PHE A 136 -9.95 -5.03 -16.58
N SER A 137 -10.54 -5.28 -17.75
CA SER A 137 -10.27 -6.48 -18.55
C SER A 137 -9.19 -6.23 -19.60
N TYR A 138 -7.98 -5.88 -19.15
CA TYR A 138 -6.83 -5.77 -20.05
C TYR A 138 -6.04 -7.09 -20.03
N PRO A 139 -5.71 -7.66 -21.20
CA PRO A 139 -5.05 -8.97 -21.28
C PRO A 139 -3.62 -8.95 -20.71
N ASN A 140 -2.99 -7.78 -20.66
CA ASN A 140 -1.63 -7.59 -20.20
C ASN A 140 -1.53 -7.12 -18.74
N MET A 141 -2.60 -7.21 -17.94
CA MET A 141 -2.60 -6.82 -16.52
C MET A 141 -2.53 -8.04 -15.61
N HIS A 142 -1.49 -8.09 -14.79
CA HIS A 142 -1.29 -9.18 -13.82
C HIS A 142 -1.27 -8.63 -12.40
N TYR A 143 -2.35 -8.91 -11.67
CA TYR A 143 -2.49 -8.52 -10.26
C TYR A 143 -1.45 -9.21 -9.39
N VAL A 144 -0.84 -8.43 -8.49
CA VAL A 144 0.17 -8.90 -7.54
C VAL A 144 -0.44 -8.98 -6.14
N THR A 145 -1.06 -7.89 -5.68
CA THR A 145 -1.66 -7.82 -4.33
C THR A 145 -2.72 -6.73 -4.23
N VAL A 146 -3.48 -6.75 -3.13
CA VAL A 146 -4.39 -5.68 -2.71
C VAL A 146 -3.93 -5.13 -1.37
N ALA A 147 -3.70 -3.82 -1.26
CA ALA A 147 -3.30 -3.16 -0.02
C ALA A 147 -3.85 -1.74 0.07
N GLY A 148 -4.31 -1.35 1.27
CA GLY A 148 -4.78 0.00 1.56
C GLY A 148 -5.82 0.58 0.60
N GLY A 149 -6.75 -0.26 0.12
CA GLY A 149 -7.81 0.13 -0.81
C GLY A 149 -7.42 0.12 -2.29
N ASN A 150 -6.21 -0.35 -2.64
CA ASN A 150 -5.72 -0.43 -4.01
C ASN A 150 -5.38 -1.87 -4.42
N ALA A 151 -5.63 -2.20 -5.69
CA ALA A 151 -5.13 -3.40 -6.34
C ALA A 151 -3.90 -3.06 -7.19
N PHE A 152 -2.76 -3.67 -6.88
CA PHE A 152 -1.48 -3.44 -7.53
C PHE A 152 -1.22 -4.49 -8.61
N TYR A 153 -0.65 -4.07 -9.73
CA TYR A 153 -0.42 -4.95 -10.87
C TYR A 153 0.80 -4.56 -11.71
N VAL A 154 1.32 -5.53 -12.46
CA VAL A 154 2.31 -5.31 -13.52
C VAL A 154 1.63 -5.35 -14.88
N LYS A 155 2.17 -4.60 -15.84
CA LYS A 155 1.75 -4.63 -17.24
C LYS A 155 2.78 -5.37 -18.09
N GLY A 156 2.34 -6.25 -18.99
CA GLY A 156 3.20 -6.97 -19.94
C GLY A 156 3.27 -8.46 -19.63
N GLU A 157 4.48 -9.03 -19.67
CA GLU A 157 4.70 -10.45 -19.36
C GLU A 157 4.30 -10.78 -17.91
N ARG A 158 3.71 -11.95 -17.74
CA ARG A 158 3.32 -12.44 -16.43
C ARG A 158 4.59 -12.63 -15.61
N PRO A 159 4.69 -12.00 -14.42
CA PRO A 159 5.84 -12.22 -13.56
C PRO A 159 5.86 -13.71 -13.21
N GLU A 160 7.02 -14.35 -13.34
CA GLU A 160 7.18 -15.73 -12.90
C GLU A 160 6.64 -15.83 -11.48
N ARG A 161 5.71 -16.76 -11.27
CA ARG A 161 5.16 -17.01 -9.95
C ARG A 161 6.36 -17.37 -9.10
N ARG A 162 6.73 -16.52 -8.13
CA ARG A 162 7.79 -16.84 -7.16
C ARG A 162 7.43 -18.21 -6.62
N ARG A 163 8.17 -19.25 -7.06
CA ARG A 163 8.03 -20.58 -6.49
C ARG A 163 8.42 -20.37 -5.05
N ILE A 164 7.46 -20.53 -4.14
CA ILE A 164 7.78 -20.64 -2.72
C ILE A 164 8.64 -21.90 -2.67
N GLU A 165 9.95 -21.75 -2.52
CA GLU A 165 10.78 -22.85 -2.07
C GLU A 165 10.30 -23.15 -0.67
N GLU A 166 9.46 -24.18 -0.55
CA GLU A 166 9.14 -24.77 0.75
C GLU A 166 10.48 -25.08 1.41
N PRO A 167 10.81 -24.47 2.57
CA PRO A 167 12.03 -24.82 3.25
C PRO A 167 11.93 -26.30 3.56
N SER A 168 12.78 -27.11 2.92
CA SER A 168 12.86 -28.54 3.15
C SER A 168 13.20 -28.72 4.62
N SER A 169 12.18 -28.90 5.45
CA SER A 169 12.36 -29.30 6.83
C SER A 169 13.03 -30.65 6.76
N GLN A 170 14.33 -30.68 7.03
CA GLN A 170 15.07 -31.91 7.18
C GLN A 170 14.44 -32.62 8.36
N VAL A 171 13.58 -33.59 8.06
CA VAL A 171 13.11 -34.56 9.05
C VAL A 171 14.36 -35.24 9.58
N ALA A 172 14.76 -34.86 10.80
CA ALA A 172 15.81 -35.53 11.52
C ALA A 172 15.44 -37.02 11.58
N ALA A 173 16.19 -37.85 10.87
CA ALA A 173 16.05 -39.29 10.92
C ALA A 173 16.37 -39.72 12.36
N LEU A 174 15.32 -40.07 13.11
CA LEU A 174 15.45 -40.76 14.38
C LEU A 174 16.18 -42.07 14.10
N SER A 175 17.44 -42.14 14.52
CA SER A 175 18.19 -43.39 14.61
C SER A 175 17.67 -44.16 15.82
N GLU A 176 17.23 -45.39 15.60
CA GLU A 176 17.13 -46.45 16.61
C GLU A 176 17.72 -47.74 16.00
N PRO A 177 18.13 -48.74 16.80
CA PRO A 177 18.49 -48.75 18.23
C PRO A 177 19.83 -49.48 18.49
N ALA A 178 20.43 -49.34 19.68
CA ALA A 178 21.50 -50.23 20.16
C ALA A 178 21.37 -50.48 21.68
N PRO A 179 21.81 -51.66 22.18
CA PRO A 179 21.05 -52.41 23.18
C PRO A 179 21.39 -52.09 24.64
N LEU A 180 20.45 -52.54 25.49
CA LEU A 180 20.48 -52.62 26.95
C LEU A 180 21.83 -53.06 27.52
N ALA A 181 22.42 -52.22 28.38
CA ALA A 181 23.37 -52.63 29.40
C ALA A 181 22.83 -52.21 30.77
N THR A 182 22.40 -53.21 31.53
CA THR A 182 22.04 -53.14 32.93
C THR A 182 23.25 -52.73 33.77
N SER A 183 23.10 -51.73 34.63
CA SER A 183 23.86 -51.69 35.89
C SER A 183 23.04 -50.99 36.97
N ALA A 184 22.90 -51.68 38.08
CA ALA A 184 22.04 -51.34 39.21
C ALA A 184 22.83 -50.70 40.37
N SER A 185 22.07 -50.08 41.28
CA SER A 185 22.43 -49.60 42.63
C SER A 185 23.31 -48.34 42.71
N SER A 186 23.07 -47.40 43.63
CA SER A 186 22.46 -47.51 44.96
C SER A 186 21.79 -46.21 45.40
N ALA A 187 20.64 -46.32 46.06
CA ALA A 187 19.94 -45.23 46.72
C ALA A 187 20.66 -44.79 48.02
N SER A 188 20.65 -43.48 48.28
CA SER A 188 20.87 -42.93 49.63
C SER A 188 19.54 -42.45 50.19
N THR A 189 19.09 -43.15 51.22
CA THR A 189 17.99 -42.81 52.11
C THR A 189 18.39 -41.65 53.04
N ALA A 190 17.53 -40.65 53.17
CA ALA A 190 17.46 -39.82 54.37
C ALA A 190 15.99 -39.46 54.63
N PHE A 191 15.34 -40.32 55.41
CA PHE A 191 14.05 -40.07 56.03
C PHE A 191 14.35 -39.38 57.37
N ALA A 192 13.93 -38.12 57.54
CA ALA A 192 13.95 -37.45 58.83
C ALA A 192 12.52 -37.08 59.20
N SER A 193 11.99 -37.86 60.14
CA SER A 193 10.71 -37.65 60.80
C SER A 193 10.82 -36.52 61.82
N ALA A 194 9.82 -35.64 61.88
CA ALA A 194 9.60 -34.76 63.03
C ALA A 194 8.10 -34.37 63.14
N PRO A 195 7.61 -34.08 64.36
CA PRO A 195 6.30 -34.53 64.83
C PRO A 195 5.16 -33.51 64.73
N LEU A 196 3.93 -34.01 64.85
CA LEU A 196 2.71 -33.25 65.12
C LEU A 196 2.75 -32.66 66.54
N ALA A 197 2.64 -31.34 66.66
CA ALA A 197 2.41 -30.67 67.94
C ALA A 197 1.43 -29.50 67.78
N PHE A 198 0.21 -29.76 68.25
CA PHE A 198 -0.63 -28.92 69.10
C PHE A 198 -0.69 -27.39 68.86
N ALA A 199 -1.92 -26.94 68.56
CA ALA A 199 -2.37 -25.55 68.52
C ALA A 199 -2.17 -24.81 69.85
N PRO A 200 -2.10 -23.47 69.80
CA PRO A 200 -3.08 -22.71 70.57
C PRO A 200 -3.75 -21.58 69.77
N ALA A 201 -5.00 -21.32 70.15
CA ALA A 201 -5.84 -20.23 69.66
C ALA A 201 -5.45 -18.88 70.30
N ALA A 202 -5.39 -17.80 69.50
CA ALA A 202 -5.65 -16.39 69.87
C ALA A 202 -5.66 -15.50 68.60
N PRO A 203 -6.07 -14.22 68.64
CA PRO A 203 -7.37 -13.75 68.16
C PRO A 203 -7.30 -12.91 66.87
N ALA A 204 -8.48 -12.71 66.28
CA ALA A 204 -8.72 -11.97 65.05
C ALA A 204 -8.21 -10.51 65.06
N PRO A 205 -7.64 -10.02 63.95
CA PRO A 205 -7.68 -8.61 63.62
C PRO A 205 -8.92 -8.30 62.75
N ALA A 206 -9.65 -7.27 63.17
CA ALA A 206 -10.81 -6.70 62.49
C ALA A 206 -10.46 -6.29 61.04
N ILE A 207 -11.23 -6.82 60.09
CA ILE A 207 -11.19 -6.42 58.69
C ILE A 207 -11.98 -5.11 58.55
N ALA A 208 -11.29 -4.06 58.12
CA ALA A 208 -11.92 -2.81 57.72
C ALA A 208 -12.83 -3.05 56.50
N LEU A 209 -14.10 -2.63 56.60
CA LEU A 209 -15.01 -2.58 55.45
C LEU A 209 -14.49 -1.55 54.44
N ALA A 210 -13.95 -2.03 53.32
CA ALA A 210 -13.87 -1.23 52.11
C ALA A 210 -15.25 -1.27 51.42
N THR A 211 -15.98 -0.17 51.51
CA THR A 211 -17.20 0.11 50.75
C THR A 211 -16.86 0.17 49.27
N SER A 212 -17.08 -0.93 48.55
CA SER A 212 -17.07 -0.93 47.08
C SER A 212 -18.50 -0.74 46.60
N SER A 213 -18.76 0.40 45.96
CA SER A 213 -20.01 0.71 45.27
C SER A 213 -20.12 -0.12 43.99
N ALA A 214 -20.62 -1.35 44.13
CA ALA A 214 -21.08 -2.17 43.02
C ALA A 214 -22.43 -1.65 42.53
N SER A 215 -22.41 -0.81 41.49
CA SER A 215 -23.61 -0.46 40.72
C SER A 215 -23.97 -1.60 39.78
N TYR A 216 -25.13 -2.22 40.02
CA TYR A 216 -25.76 -3.18 39.12
C TYR A 216 -26.74 -2.49 38.16
N LEU A 217 -26.58 -2.80 36.86
CA LEU A 217 -27.60 -2.92 35.78
C LEU A 217 -28.34 -1.61 35.38
N VAL A 218 -28.61 -1.32 34.10
CA VAL A 218 -29.30 -2.13 33.09
C VAL A 218 -28.86 -1.69 31.68
N ALA A 219 -28.57 -2.66 30.82
CA ALA A 219 -28.44 -2.47 29.38
C ALA A 219 -29.83 -2.29 28.74
N ASN A 220 -30.09 -1.12 28.17
CA ASN A 220 -31.15 -0.90 27.18
C ASN A 220 -30.54 -0.30 25.93
N ALA A 221 -29.95 -1.17 25.09
CA ALA A 221 -29.66 -0.85 23.71
C ALA A 221 -30.49 -1.78 22.84
N THR A 222 -31.51 -1.22 22.18
CA THR A 222 -32.25 -1.91 21.12
C THR A 222 -31.28 -2.23 19.99
N LEU A 223 -31.02 -3.53 19.81
CA LEU A 223 -30.31 -4.06 18.64
C LEU A 223 -31.04 -3.63 17.36
N PRO A 224 -30.33 -3.13 16.33
CA PRO A 224 -30.94 -2.92 15.02
C PRO A 224 -31.35 -4.29 14.43
N PRO A 225 -32.52 -4.42 13.79
CA PRO A 225 -32.90 -5.67 13.16
C PRO A 225 -31.92 -6.01 12.03
N SER A 226 -31.35 -7.21 12.12
CA SER A 226 -30.60 -7.88 11.08
C SER A 226 -31.45 -7.96 9.81
N ARG A 227 -31.04 -7.25 8.76
CA ARG A 227 -31.67 -7.33 7.44
C ARG A 227 -31.11 -8.56 6.70
N PRO A 228 -31.95 -9.50 6.25
CA PRO A 228 -31.49 -10.61 5.43
C PRO A 228 -31.06 -10.09 4.05
N TYR A 229 -29.98 -10.68 3.53
CA TYR A 229 -29.57 -10.54 2.13
C TYR A 229 -30.67 -11.14 1.25
N GLU A 230 -31.43 -10.28 0.57
CA GLU A 230 -32.35 -10.64 -0.51
C GLU A 230 -31.68 -10.28 -1.84
N LEU A 231 -31.26 -11.31 -2.58
CA LEU A 231 -31.04 -11.26 -4.01
C LEU A 231 -32.41 -11.15 -4.70
N GLY A 232 -32.66 -10.07 -5.47
CA GLY A 232 -33.88 -10.02 -6.29
C GLY A 232 -34.16 -8.71 -7.02
N SER A 233 -33.89 -8.73 -8.33
CA SER A 233 -34.52 -7.99 -9.45
C SER A 233 -35.16 -6.60 -9.29
N ALA A 234 -34.59 -5.68 -10.08
CA ALA A 234 -35.25 -4.72 -10.99
C ALA A 234 -36.62 -4.15 -10.60
N ARG A 235 -36.65 -2.86 -10.23
CA ARG A 235 -37.81 -1.99 -10.44
C ARG A 235 -37.38 -0.63 -11.00
N LYS A 236 -37.98 -0.30 -12.16
CA LYS A 236 -37.99 1.01 -12.83
C LYS A 236 -38.30 2.13 -11.83
N THR A 237 -37.46 3.15 -11.79
CA THR A 237 -37.83 4.46 -11.24
C THR A 237 -38.36 5.36 -12.35
N THR A 238 -39.62 5.71 -12.21
CA THR A 238 -40.35 6.70 -12.99
C THR A 238 -39.73 8.07 -12.76
N GLN A 239 -39.33 8.71 -13.85
CA GLN A 239 -38.74 10.04 -13.88
C GLN A 239 -39.86 11.08 -13.71
N ALA A 240 -39.85 11.83 -12.62
CA ALA A 240 -40.76 12.97 -12.43
C ALA A 240 -40.24 14.15 -13.26
N PHE A 241 -40.97 14.48 -14.33
CA PHE A 241 -40.78 15.69 -15.12
C PHE A 241 -41.15 16.92 -14.28
N ILE A 242 -40.17 17.76 -13.94
CA ILE A 242 -40.41 19.11 -13.45
C ILE A 242 -40.45 20.02 -14.68
N ALA A 243 -41.60 20.65 -14.92
CA ALA A 243 -41.79 21.60 -16.01
C ALA A 243 -41.00 22.91 -15.76
N PRO A 244 -40.42 23.55 -16.79
CA PRO A 244 -39.75 24.83 -16.65
C PRO A 244 -40.77 25.99 -16.53
N PRO A 245 -40.48 27.05 -15.74
CA PRO A 245 -41.32 28.24 -15.69
C PRO A 245 -41.20 29.06 -17.00
N LYS A 246 -42.33 29.65 -17.40
CA LYS A 246 -42.49 30.47 -18.60
C LYS A 246 -41.68 31.78 -18.46
N SER A 247 -40.90 32.08 -19.48
CA SER A 247 -40.16 33.34 -19.62
C SER A 247 -41.08 34.45 -20.10
N ASP A 248 -41.30 35.47 -19.28
CA ASP A 248 -41.78 36.77 -19.75
C ASP A 248 -40.59 37.59 -20.25
N ALA A 249 -40.64 37.91 -21.54
CA ALA A 249 -39.71 38.80 -22.20
C ALA A 249 -40.03 40.24 -21.82
N ARG A 250 -39.03 40.98 -21.32
CA ARG A 250 -38.74 42.40 -21.62
C ARG A 250 -37.57 42.87 -20.76
N ILE A 251 -36.41 43.04 -21.37
CA ILE A 251 -35.60 44.28 -21.34
C ILE A 251 -34.49 44.06 -22.37
N ALA A 252 -34.51 44.93 -23.38
CA ALA A 252 -33.49 45.05 -24.39
C ALA A 252 -32.32 45.88 -23.87
N ALA A 253 -31.17 45.64 -24.49
CA ALA A 253 -30.14 46.61 -24.87
C ALA A 253 -28.77 46.44 -24.19
N LEU A 254 -27.76 46.46 -25.09
CA LEU A 254 -26.34 46.78 -24.90
C LEU A 254 -25.37 45.62 -24.65
N MET A 255 -25.10 44.84 -25.71
CA MET A 255 -23.78 44.24 -25.95
C MET A 255 -23.41 44.41 -27.44
N PRO A 256 -22.23 44.97 -27.79
CA PRO A 256 -21.83 45.23 -29.16
C PRO A 256 -21.32 43.96 -29.90
N PRO A 257 -21.43 43.91 -31.25
CA PRO A 257 -21.17 42.71 -32.04
C PRO A 257 -19.69 42.37 -32.19
N SER A 258 -19.41 41.07 -32.12
CA SER A 258 -18.14 40.42 -32.46
C SER A 258 -17.76 40.64 -33.93
N ARG A 259 -16.54 41.14 -34.13
CA ARG A 259 -15.91 41.36 -35.46
C ARG A 259 -15.64 40.04 -36.19
N PRO A 260 -15.89 39.96 -37.51
CA PRO A 260 -15.50 38.81 -38.32
C PRO A 260 -14.01 38.84 -38.72
N LEU A 261 -13.35 37.70 -38.58
CA LEU A 261 -12.09 37.38 -39.26
C LEU A 261 -12.40 37.04 -40.71
N ARG A 262 -12.06 37.89 -41.68
CA ARG A 262 -11.61 37.46 -43.02
C ARG A 262 -11.11 38.65 -43.86
N GLY A 263 -9.78 38.79 -43.94
CA GLY A 263 -9.13 39.42 -45.08
C GLY A 263 -8.81 38.33 -46.11
N SER A 264 -9.63 38.23 -47.15
CA SER A 264 -9.28 37.58 -48.40
C SER A 264 -9.59 38.58 -49.52
N LEU A 265 -8.63 38.68 -50.42
CA LEU A 265 -8.41 39.74 -51.41
C LEU A 265 -9.61 39.98 -52.33
N ALA A 266 -9.82 41.24 -52.68
CA ALA A 266 -10.75 41.69 -53.72
C ALA A 266 -10.07 41.64 -55.09
N LEU A 267 -10.81 41.22 -56.13
CA LEU A 267 -10.61 41.56 -57.54
C LEU A 267 -11.99 41.44 -58.23
N ASP A 268 -12.43 42.60 -58.74
CA ASP A 268 -13.49 42.91 -59.72
C ASP A 268 -14.96 42.54 -59.45
#